data_AF-A0A9P8A7Z4-F1
#
_entry.id   AF-A0A9P8A7Z4-F1
#
_cell.length_a   1.000
_cell.length_b   1.000
_cell.length_c   1.000
_cell.angle_alpha   90.00
_cell.angle_beta   90.00
_cell.angle_gamma   90.00
#
_symmetry.space_group_name_H-M   'P 1'
#
loop_
_entity.id
_entity.type
_entity.pdbx_description
1 polymer ?
#
loop_
_entity_poly.entity_id
_entity_poly.type
_entity_poly.pdbx_seq_one_letter_code
_entity_poly.pdbx_strand_id
1 'polypeptide(L)'
;MSLLCSINCPPHYRSPPLHPSLNIFTTQPNIMVKSILFAFATATLALLASSVTDAAPLRRRAVSGQTGALISATQYCLFLPPVEGGDIAKSEDDAVAFCNTAIASAPGARTLPDGFVQKVNFVENKDKNYVQITGTINSAAYKLSAGDEGGQYDNRAPVGAVCAGYSSFVQITEPKDGRFCLRCCKNKGDCPVNKSEYGCETVLGGEY
;
A
#
# COMPACT_ATOMS: atom_id res chain seq x y z
N MET A 1 -30.27 -38.95 40.86
CA MET A 1 -29.22 -39.93 40.55
C MET A 1 -27.93 -39.14 40.41
N SER A 2 -27.26 -38.91 41.54
CA SER A 2 -25.98 -38.22 41.63
C SER A 2 -24.86 -39.22 41.35
N LEU A 3 -23.84 -38.82 40.59
CA LEU A 3 -22.52 -39.44 40.67
C LEU A 3 -21.44 -38.39 40.38
N LEU A 4 -20.63 -38.20 41.41
CA LEU A 4 -19.41 -37.40 41.52
C LEU A 4 -18.21 -38.20 40.98
N CYS A 5 -17.20 -37.51 40.45
CA CYS A 5 -15.76 -37.87 40.57
C CYS A 5 -14.94 -36.69 39.99
N SER A 6 -14.28 -35.82 40.76
CA SER A 6 -13.10 -35.95 41.61
C SER A 6 -11.73 -35.92 40.90
N ILE A 7 -11.04 -34.77 41.06
CA ILE A 7 -9.65 -34.57 41.53
C ILE A 7 -8.49 -35.16 40.71
N ASN A 8 -7.67 -34.30 40.08
CA ASN A 8 -6.21 -34.21 40.35
C ASN A 8 -5.47 -33.08 39.58
N CYS A 9 -5.00 -32.07 40.32
CA CYS A 9 -3.76 -31.28 40.09
C CYS A 9 -2.77 -31.72 41.20
N PRO A 10 -1.42 -31.77 41.04
CA PRO A 10 -0.51 -30.59 41.14
C PRO A 10 0.90 -30.86 40.48
N PRO A 11 2.07 -30.23 40.82
CA PRO A 11 2.35 -29.11 41.74
C PRO A 11 3.27 -27.96 41.24
N HIS A 12 3.11 -26.85 41.98
CA HIS A 12 4.00 -25.74 42.30
C HIS A 12 5.51 -25.87 42.03
N TYR A 13 6.10 -24.78 41.54
CA TYR A 13 7.48 -24.43 41.87
C TYR A 13 7.61 -22.99 42.42
N ARG A 14 8.44 -22.88 43.46
CA ARG A 14 8.61 -21.76 44.41
C ARG A 14 9.41 -20.58 43.84
N SER A 15 9.05 -19.37 44.26
CA SER A 15 9.91 -18.18 44.39
C SER A 15 10.74 -18.24 45.68
N PRO A 16 11.96 -17.64 45.76
CA PRO A 16 12.17 -16.31 46.41
C PRO A 16 13.51 -15.60 45.97
N PRO A 17 14.07 -14.59 46.67
CA PRO A 17 13.52 -13.50 47.48
C PRO A 17 13.94 -12.07 47.00
N LEU A 18 13.27 -11.08 47.58
CA LEU A 18 13.59 -9.65 47.61
C LEU A 18 14.91 -9.34 48.35
N HIS A 19 15.61 -8.29 47.91
CA HIS A 19 16.42 -7.45 48.79
C HIS A 19 16.19 -5.95 48.49
N PRO A 20 16.08 -5.11 49.53
CA PRO A 20 15.96 -3.66 49.40
C PRO A 20 17.32 -2.98 49.58
N SER A 21 17.45 -1.74 49.12
CA SER A 21 18.12 -0.66 49.87
C SER A 21 17.90 0.69 49.20
N LEU A 22 17.25 1.59 49.95
CA LEU A 22 17.18 3.03 49.73
C LEU A 22 18.59 3.64 49.66
N ASN A 23 18.74 4.72 48.90
CA ASN A 23 19.49 5.87 49.41
C ASN A 23 18.96 7.20 48.86
N ILE A 24 18.98 8.15 49.78
CA ILE A 24 18.30 9.43 49.87
C ILE A 24 19.37 10.52 49.69
N PHE A 25 19.00 11.59 48.98
CA PHE A 25 19.55 12.97 49.01
C PHE A 25 21.04 13.19 48.69
N THR A 26 21.32 14.15 47.80
CA THR A 26 21.93 15.44 48.20
C THR A 26 22.17 16.38 47.00
N THR A 27 21.47 17.51 47.02
CA THR A 27 21.91 18.89 46.67
C THR A 27 22.68 19.19 45.37
N GLN A 28 22.04 19.97 44.48
CA GLN A 28 22.66 21.16 43.85
C GLN A 28 22.76 22.27 44.92
N PRO A 29 23.74 23.22 44.90
CA PRO A 29 23.79 24.24 43.83
C PRO A 29 25.15 24.91 43.52
N ASN A 30 25.15 25.64 42.40
CA ASN A 30 25.90 26.89 42.12
C ASN A 30 27.43 26.89 42.14
N ILE A 31 28.03 26.89 40.94
CA ILE A 31 29.36 27.48 40.65
C ILE A 31 29.16 28.40 39.44
N MET A 32 28.84 29.68 39.67
CA MET A 32 29.77 30.80 39.77
C MET A 32 30.32 31.22 38.39
N VAL A 33 29.67 32.27 37.85
CA VAL A 33 30.13 33.08 36.72
C VAL A 33 31.48 33.71 37.06
N LYS A 34 32.51 33.44 36.28
CA LYS A 34 33.71 34.28 36.20
C LYS A 34 34.22 34.36 34.77
N SER A 35 34.00 35.54 34.18
CA SER A 35 34.63 36.03 32.97
C SER A 35 36.15 35.96 33.10
N ILE A 36 36.81 35.29 32.16
CA ILE A 36 38.23 35.47 31.88
C ILE A 36 38.40 35.50 30.36
N LEU A 37 38.67 36.69 29.83
CA LEU A 37 39.27 36.87 28.51
C LEU A 37 40.68 36.28 28.54
N PHE A 38 41.01 35.38 27.61
CA PHE A 38 42.37 35.23 27.09
C PHE A 38 42.31 34.88 25.60
N ALA A 39 43.03 35.68 24.82
CA ALA A 39 43.18 35.59 23.39
C ALA A 39 44.30 34.60 23.00
N PHE A 40 44.31 34.26 21.70
CA PHE A 40 45.38 33.72 20.85
C PHE A 40 45.27 32.27 20.34
N ALA A 41 44.96 32.22 19.03
CA ALA A 41 45.68 31.51 17.96
C ALA A 41 45.32 30.05 17.60
N THR A 42 44.68 29.97 16.42
CA THR A 42 44.90 29.03 15.29
C THR A 42 44.64 27.54 15.48
N ALA A 43 43.58 27.05 14.82
CA ALA A 43 43.68 26.06 13.73
C ALA A 43 42.30 25.89 13.07
N THR A 44 42.05 26.60 11.96
CA THR A 44 40.89 26.34 11.11
C THR A 44 41.12 25.03 10.34
N LEU A 45 40.66 23.92 10.91
CA LEU A 45 40.63 22.63 10.22
C LEU A 45 39.40 22.62 9.30
N ALA A 46 39.64 22.83 8.00
CA ALA A 46 38.61 22.73 6.97
C ALA A 46 38.14 21.27 6.84
N LEU A 47 37.02 20.92 7.50
CA LEU A 47 36.27 19.72 7.15
C LEU A 47 35.46 20.02 5.88
N LEU A 48 36.03 19.69 4.73
CA LEU A 48 35.25 19.50 3.50
C LEU A 48 34.45 18.21 3.67
N ALA A 49 33.25 18.32 4.24
CA ALA A 49 32.27 17.26 4.19
C ALA A 49 31.80 17.13 2.74
N SER A 50 32.27 16.11 2.03
CA SER A 50 31.74 15.72 0.72
C SER A 50 30.29 15.31 0.90
N SER A 51 29.36 16.22 0.61
CA SER A 51 27.94 15.89 0.53
C SER A 51 27.73 15.00 -0.69
N VAL A 52 27.71 13.68 -0.47
CA VAL A 52 27.14 12.75 -1.45
C VAL A 52 25.65 13.08 -1.55
N THR A 53 25.28 13.85 -2.57
CA THR A 53 23.87 14.02 -2.93
C THR A 53 23.43 12.69 -3.52
N ASP A 54 22.75 11.87 -2.70
CA ASP A 54 21.96 10.75 -3.18
C ASP A 54 20.90 11.33 -4.12
N ALA A 55 21.16 11.25 -5.43
CA ALA A 55 20.18 11.58 -6.45
C ALA A 55 19.12 10.48 -6.41
N ALA A 56 18.11 10.67 -5.56
CA ALA A 56 16.92 9.83 -5.61
C ALA A 56 16.39 9.84 -7.05
N PRO A 57 16.14 8.66 -7.67
CA PRO A 57 15.68 8.61 -9.04
C PRO A 57 14.38 9.42 -9.15
N LEU A 58 14.28 10.26 -10.18
CA LEU A 58 13.08 11.03 -10.50
C LEU A 58 11.92 10.06 -10.73
N ARG A 59 11.20 9.71 -9.66
CA ARG A 59 9.92 9.02 -9.74
C ARG A 59 8.98 9.97 -10.47
N ARG A 60 8.53 9.58 -11.67
CA ARG A 60 7.49 10.29 -12.42
C ARG A 60 6.36 10.58 -11.43
N ARG A 61 6.13 11.86 -11.12
CA ARG A 61 5.13 12.26 -10.13
C ARG A 61 3.77 11.94 -10.74
N ALA A 62 3.11 10.90 -10.22
CA ALA A 62 1.77 10.55 -10.66
C ALA A 62 0.87 11.79 -10.55
N VAL A 63 -0.01 11.99 -11.52
CA VAL A 63 -1.06 13.01 -11.43
C VAL A 63 -1.89 12.70 -10.19
N SER A 64 -2.33 13.74 -9.47
CA SER A 64 -3.11 13.58 -8.23
C SER A 64 -4.28 12.62 -8.46
N GLY A 65 -4.37 11.57 -7.64
CA GLY A 65 -5.40 10.53 -7.76
C GLY A 65 -5.11 9.42 -8.76
N GLN A 66 -3.97 9.40 -9.46
CA GLN A 66 -3.57 8.30 -10.35
C GLN A 66 -2.54 7.35 -9.73
N THR A 67 -2.32 7.43 -8.42
CA THR A 67 -1.54 6.42 -7.69
C THR A 67 -2.48 5.41 -7.07
N GLY A 68 -2.48 4.19 -7.59
CA GLY A 68 -3.14 3.04 -6.97
C GLY A 68 -2.18 2.29 -6.04
N ALA A 69 -2.71 1.48 -5.13
CA ALA A 69 -1.93 0.59 -4.28
C ALA A 69 -2.62 -0.77 -4.17
N LEU A 70 -1.83 -1.83 -4.04
CA LEU A 70 -2.32 -3.19 -3.84
C LEU A 70 -1.47 -3.84 -2.75
N ILE A 71 -2.02 -3.90 -1.53
CA ILE A 71 -1.31 -4.34 -0.32
C ILE A 71 -1.85 -5.69 0.16
N SER A 72 -3.18 -5.85 0.20
CA SER A 72 -3.85 -7.08 0.62
C SER A 72 -5.29 -7.13 0.10
N ALA A 73 -6.00 -8.23 0.40
CA ALA A 73 -7.43 -8.37 0.14
C ALA A 73 -8.31 -7.31 0.84
N THR A 74 -7.79 -6.62 1.86
CA THR A 74 -8.53 -5.59 2.62
C THR A 74 -7.96 -4.18 2.44
N GLN A 75 -6.87 -4.03 1.68
CA GLN A 75 -6.24 -2.74 1.38
C GLN A 75 -5.77 -2.74 -0.07
N TYR A 76 -6.62 -2.23 -0.95
CA TYR A 76 -6.37 -2.17 -2.38
C TYR A 76 -7.08 -0.97 -3.01
N CYS A 77 -6.62 -0.60 -4.20
CA CYS A 77 -7.27 0.37 -5.06
C CYS A 77 -7.53 -0.23 -6.43
N LEU A 78 -8.57 0.28 -7.09
CA LEU A 78 -8.90 0.01 -8.48
C LEU A 78 -8.93 1.33 -9.25
N PHE A 79 -8.52 1.33 -10.50
CA PHE A 79 -8.70 2.46 -11.40
C PHE A 79 -10.10 2.40 -12.01
N LEU A 80 -10.81 3.53 -12.02
CA LEU A 80 -12.14 3.65 -12.61
C LEU A 80 -12.26 4.98 -13.37
N PRO A 81 -13.27 5.14 -14.23
CA PRO A 81 -13.55 6.42 -14.86
C PRO A 81 -13.67 7.54 -13.82
N PRO A 82 -13.18 8.76 -14.11
CA PRO A 82 -13.24 9.86 -13.16
C PRO A 82 -14.66 10.37 -12.86
N VAL A 83 -15.65 9.93 -13.63
CA VAL A 83 -17.07 10.25 -13.45
C VAL A 83 -17.86 8.94 -13.37
N GLU A 84 -18.84 8.88 -12.47
CA GLU A 84 -19.76 7.74 -12.37
C GLU A 84 -20.44 7.46 -13.71
N GLY A 85 -20.55 6.17 -14.06
CA GLY A 85 -21.12 5.74 -15.34
C GLY A 85 -20.32 6.09 -16.57
N GLY A 86 -19.06 6.52 -16.40
CA GLY A 86 -18.09 6.55 -17.50
C GLY A 86 -17.88 5.15 -18.08
N ASP A 87 -17.51 5.11 -19.35
CA ASP A 87 -17.17 3.89 -20.09
C ASP A 87 -15.69 3.54 -19.84
N ILE A 88 -15.41 2.27 -19.56
CA ILE A 88 -14.07 1.83 -19.14
C ILE A 88 -13.02 2.10 -20.22
N ALA A 89 -13.29 1.69 -21.46
CA ALA A 89 -12.37 1.87 -22.59
C ALA A 89 -12.20 3.36 -22.95
N LYS A 90 -13.25 4.17 -22.86
CA LYS A 90 -13.17 5.61 -23.18
C LYS A 90 -12.42 6.43 -22.13
N SER A 91 -12.31 5.94 -20.90
CA SER A 91 -11.59 6.63 -19.82
C SER A 91 -10.16 6.14 -19.64
N GLU A 92 -9.59 5.41 -20.61
CA GLU A 92 -8.22 4.88 -20.51
C GLU A 92 -7.20 5.99 -20.29
N ASP A 93 -7.41 7.20 -20.83
CA ASP A 93 -6.47 8.31 -20.70
C ASP A 93 -6.56 9.08 -19.37
N ASP A 94 -7.68 8.99 -18.65
CA ASP A 94 -7.97 9.85 -17.48
C ASP A 94 -8.52 9.12 -16.25
N ALA A 95 -8.51 7.78 -16.24
CA ALA A 95 -8.90 6.99 -15.08
C ALA A 95 -8.16 7.42 -13.80
N VAL A 96 -8.83 7.25 -12.67
CA VAL A 96 -8.30 7.61 -11.34
C VAL A 96 -8.47 6.45 -10.38
N ALA A 97 -7.60 6.39 -9.38
CA ALA A 97 -7.60 5.36 -8.35
C ALA A 97 -8.73 5.59 -7.34
N PHE A 98 -9.41 4.51 -6.99
CA PHE A 98 -10.41 4.39 -5.94
C PHE A 98 -9.97 3.28 -5.00
N CYS A 99 -9.72 3.61 -3.73
CA CYS A 99 -9.31 2.64 -2.73
C CYS A 99 -10.47 2.23 -1.84
N ASN A 100 -10.50 0.96 -1.45
CA ASN A 100 -11.52 0.43 -0.53
C ASN A 100 -11.36 0.99 0.90
N THR A 101 -10.18 1.52 1.22
CA THR A 101 -9.87 2.27 2.44
C THR A 101 -8.81 3.32 2.11
N ALA A 102 -8.58 4.28 3.00
CA ALA A 102 -7.52 5.26 2.83
C ALA A 102 -6.13 4.57 2.91
N ILE A 103 -5.32 4.73 1.87
CA ILE A 103 -3.98 4.13 1.78
C ILE A 103 -2.94 5.23 1.59
N ALA A 104 -1.99 5.34 2.52
CA ALA A 104 -0.97 6.40 2.51
C ALA A 104 -0.09 6.42 1.25
N SER A 105 0.14 5.25 0.65
CA SER A 105 0.93 5.11 -0.58
C SER A 105 0.14 5.43 -1.86
N ALA A 106 -1.16 5.71 -1.74
CA ALA A 106 -2.08 6.09 -2.83
C ALA A 106 -2.69 7.49 -2.57
N PRO A 107 -1.88 8.55 -2.51
CA PRO A 107 -2.37 9.89 -2.20
C PRO A 107 -3.33 10.40 -3.28
N GLY A 108 -4.42 11.03 -2.85
CA GLY A 108 -5.44 11.59 -3.73
C GLY A 108 -6.37 10.54 -4.37
N ALA A 109 -6.19 9.26 -4.06
CA ALA A 109 -7.15 8.24 -4.45
C ALA A 109 -8.50 8.49 -3.78
N ARG A 110 -9.57 8.21 -4.53
CA ARG A 110 -10.95 8.39 -4.08
C ARG A 110 -11.39 7.17 -3.26
N THR A 111 -12.55 7.27 -2.62
CA THR A 111 -13.15 6.12 -1.92
C THR A 111 -13.94 5.28 -2.90
N LEU A 112 -13.64 3.98 -2.95
CA LEU A 112 -14.38 3.02 -3.77
C LEU A 112 -15.87 3.01 -3.35
N PRO A 113 -16.82 3.01 -4.29
CA PRO A 113 -18.23 3.03 -3.93
C PRO A 113 -18.62 1.78 -3.13
N ASP A 114 -19.46 1.98 -2.12
CA ASP A 114 -19.94 0.88 -1.28
C ASP A 114 -20.66 -0.18 -2.12
N GLY A 115 -20.32 -1.44 -1.89
CA GLY A 115 -20.88 -2.58 -2.61
C GLY A 115 -20.43 -2.70 -4.08
N PHE A 116 -19.50 -1.85 -4.56
CA PHE A 116 -18.95 -1.98 -5.90
C PHE A 116 -18.16 -3.28 -6.08
N VAL A 117 -17.31 -3.64 -5.12
CA VAL A 117 -16.63 -4.95 -5.12
C VAL A 117 -17.41 -5.91 -4.25
N GLN A 118 -17.76 -7.07 -4.83
CA GLN A 118 -18.56 -8.10 -4.15
C GLN A 118 -17.71 -9.25 -3.62
N LYS A 119 -16.66 -9.63 -4.36
CA LYS A 119 -15.69 -10.66 -3.96
C LYS A 119 -14.29 -10.21 -4.31
N VAL A 120 -13.32 -10.71 -3.55
CA VAL A 120 -11.90 -10.51 -3.81
C VAL A 120 -11.14 -11.81 -3.56
N ASN A 121 -10.16 -12.07 -4.43
CA ASN A 121 -9.12 -13.06 -4.24
C ASN A 121 -7.77 -12.36 -4.42
N PHE A 122 -6.91 -12.43 -3.40
CA PHE A 122 -5.60 -11.79 -3.40
C PHE A 122 -4.49 -12.83 -3.44
N VAL A 123 -3.51 -12.64 -4.31
CA VAL A 123 -2.35 -13.51 -4.46
C VAL A 123 -1.08 -12.68 -4.48
N GLU A 124 -0.09 -13.09 -3.69
CA GLU A 124 1.28 -12.62 -3.79
C GLU A 124 2.15 -13.74 -4.38
N ASN A 125 2.77 -13.48 -5.52
CA ASN A 125 3.72 -14.39 -6.13
C ASN A 125 5.15 -13.91 -5.85
N LYS A 126 5.84 -14.61 -4.94
CA LYS A 126 7.19 -14.25 -4.51
C LYS A 126 8.27 -14.56 -5.55
N ASP A 127 8.06 -15.58 -6.37
CA ASP A 127 9.03 -15.98 -7.41
C ASP A 127 9.11 -14.92 -8.52
N LYS A 128 7.94 -14.43 -8.97
CA LYS A 128 7.81 -13.40 -10.00
C LYS A 128 7.73 -11.97 -9.44
N ASN A 129 7.69 -11.83 -8.12
CA ASN A 129 7.61 -10.55 -7.42
C ASN A 129 6.44 -9.67 -7.91
N TYR A 130 5.24 -10.24 -7.96
CA TYR A 130 4.00 -9.50 -8.23
C TYR A 130 2.95 -9.76 -7.15
N VAL A 131 2.03 -8.82 -7.03
CA VAL A 131 0.77 -8.98 -6.31
C VAL A 131 -0.39 -8.86 -7.28
N GLN A 132 -1.44 -9.62 -7.05
CA GLN A 132 -2.64 -9.64 -7.88
C GLN A 132 -3.88 -9.66 -7.00
N ILE A 133 -4.91 -8.96 -7.44
CA ILE A 133 -6.27 -9.07 -6.93
C ILE A 133 -7.22 -9.32 -8.08
N THR A 134 -8.11 -10.29 -7.91
CA THR A 134 -9.20 -10.61 -8.84
C THR A 134 -10.51 -10.64 -8.08
N GLY A 135 -11.63 -10.52 -8.78
CA GLY A 135 -12.92 -10.65 -8.14
C GLY A 135 -14.10 -10.18 -8.98
N THR A 136 -15.24 -10.08 -8.32
CA THR A 136 -16.51 -9.68 -8.95
C THR A 136 -16.95 -8.29 -8.50
N ILE A 137 -17.61 -7.59 -9.41
CA ILE A 137 -18.14 -6.24 -9.20
C ILE A 137 -19.66 -6.17 -9.37
N ASN A 138 -20.26 -5.25 -8.63
CA ASN A 138 -21.58 -4.69 -8.91
C ASN A 138 -21.39 -3.42 -9.75
N SER A 139 -21.44 -3.54 -11.08
CA SER A 139 -21.28 -2.41 -12.01
C SER A 139 -22.27 -1.27 -11.74
N ALA A 140 -23.48 -1.59 -11.28
CA ALA A 140 -24.51 -0.60 -10.94
C ALA A 140 -24.14 0.30 -9.76
N ALA A 141 -23.29 -0.15 -8.82
CA ALA A 141 -22.85 0.66 -7.68
C ALA A 141 -22.01 1.88 -8.09
N TYR A 142 -21.42 1.84 -9.29
CA TYR A 142 -20.74 2.98 -9.92
C TYR A 142 -21.39 3.42 -11.23
N LYS A 143 -22.65 3.01 -11.46
CA LYS A 143 -23.48 3.32 -12.65
C LYS A 143 -22.84 2.93 -13.99
N LEU A 144 -21.90 1.99 -13.99
CA LEU A 144 -21.28 1.50 -15.23
C LEU A 144 -22.36 0.81 -16.08
N SER A 145 -22.28 0.99 -17.40
CA SER A 145 -23.24 0.39 -18.33
C SER A 145 -23.13 -1.14 -18.30
N ALA A 146 -24.27 -1.83 -18.27
CA ALA A 146 -24.31 -3.29 -18.40
C ALA A 146 -23.87 -3.77 -19.80
N GLY A 147 -23.79 -2.86 -20.78
CA GLY A 147 -23.25 -3.14 -22.12
C GLY A 147 -21.78 -2.73 -22.30
N ASP A 148 -21.13 -2.19 -21.27
CA ASP A 148 -19.70 -1.87 -21.31
C ASP A 148 -18.88 -3.17 -21.23
N GLU A 149 -18.23 -3.51 -22.34
CA GLU A 149 -17.43 -4.74 -22.47
C GLU A 149 -16.12 -4.67 -21.69
N GLY A 150 -15.75 -3.48 -21.19
CA GLY A 150 -14.56 -3.27 -20.39
C GLY A 150 -13.42 -2.61 -21.14
N GLY A 151 -12.25 -2.64 -20.53
CA GLY A 151 -11.03 -2.03 -21.04
C GLY A 151 -9.84 -2.23 -20.10
N GLN A 152 -8.68 -1.72 -20.49
CA GLN A 152 -7.42 -1.93 -19.79
C GLN A 152 -6.84 -0.61 -19.28
N TYR A 153 -6.55 -0.55 -17.98
CA TYR A 153 -5.73 0.51 -17.40
C TYR A 153 -4.34 -0.02 -17.08
N ASP A 154 -3.30 0.70 -17.49
CA ASP A 154 -1.91 0.35 -17.23
C ASP A 154 -1.01 1.60 -17.15
N ASN A 155 0.31 1.40 -17.15
CA ASN A 155 1.29 2.48 -17.05
C ASN A 155 1.33 3.45 -18.25
N ARG A 156 0.66 3.11 -19.36
CA ARG A 156 0.57 3.91 -20.59
C ARG A 156 -0.68 4.78 -20.54
N ALA A 157 -1.81 4.18 -20.16
CA ALA A 157 -3.10 4.82 -20.11
C ALA A 157 -3.81 4.41 -18.80
N PRO A 158 -4.00 5.33 -17.84
CA PRO A 158 -3.85 6.78 -18.02
C PRO A 158 -2.40 7.26 -17.81
N VAL A 159 -2.03 8.35 -18.49
CA VAL A 159 -0.64 8.84 -18.50
C VAL A 159 -0.21 9.26 -17.10
N GLY A 160 0.76 8.53 -16.53
CA GLY A 160 1.31 8.81 -15.21
C GLY A 160 0.67 8.00 -14.09
N ALA A 161 -0.26 7.09 -14.39
CA ALA A 161 -0.71 6.13 -13.41
C ALA A 161 0.40 5.16 -13.00
N VAL A 162 0.40 4.84 -11.70
CA VAL A 162 1.35 3.92 -11.10
C VAL A 162 0.66 3.06 -10.04
N CYS A 163 1.16 1.84 -9.87
CA CYS A 163 0.90 1.07 -8.67
C CYS A 163 2.05 1.27 -7.67
N ALA A 164 1.72 1.73 -6.47
CA ALA A 164 2.68 2.13 -5.46
C ALA A 164 3.67 0.99 -5.14
N GLY A 165 4.98 1.28 -5.25
CA GLY A 165 6.03 0.29 -5.02
C GLY A 165 6.34 -0.65 -6.20
N TYR A 166 5.58 -0.63 -7.30
CA TYR A 166 5.79 -1.51 -8.46
C TYR A 166 6.27 -0.74 -9.70
N SER A 167 6.87 -1.45 -10.67
CA SER A 167 7.39 -0.84 -11.90
C SER A 167 6.38 -0.84 -13.03
N SER A 168 5.42 -1.76 -12.96
CA SER A 168 4.31 -1.89 -13.90
C SER A 168 3.04 -2.32 -13.17
N PHE A 169 1.88 -2.04 -13.75
CA PHE A 169 0.62 -2.65 -13.40
C PHE A 169 -0.21 -2.88 -14.66
N VAL A 170 -1.19 -3.75 -14.55
CA VAL A 170 -2.27 -3.92 -15.52
C VAL A 170 -3.55 -4.19 -14.75
N GLN A 171 -4.59 -3.45 -15.08
CA GLN A 171 -5.94 -3.66 -14.61
C GLN A 171 -6.86 -3.87 -15.80
N ILE A 172 -7.73 -4.86 -15.72
CA ILE A 172 -8.86 -5.01 -16.64
C ILE A 172 -10.14 -4.98 -15.79
N THR A 173 -11.13 -4.25 -16.28
CA THR A 173 -12.45 -4.16 -15.66
C THR A 173 -13.47 -4.50 -16.73
N GLU A 174 -14.33 -5.49 -16.49
CA GLU A 174 -15.32 -6.00 -17.45
C GLU A 174 -16.72 -5.86 -16.83
N PRO A 175 -17.37 -4.68 -16.94
CA PRO A 175 -18.67 -4.43 -16.31
C PRO A 175 -19.78 -5.36 -16.78
N LYS A 176 -19.79 -5.70 -18.08
CA LYS A 176 -20.72 -6.67 -18.68
C LYS A 176 -20.61 -8.07 -18.07
N ASP A 177 -19.39 -8.51 -17.77
CA ASP A 177 -19.12 -9.82 -17.16
C ASP A 177 -19.09 -9.77 -15.62
N GLY A 178 -19.22 -8.57 -15.03
CA GLY A 178 -19.27 -8.37 -13.59
C GLY A 178 -17.96 -8.72 -12.88
N ARG A 179 -16.80 -8.52 -13.52
CA ARG A 179 -15.50 -8.90 -12.96
C ARG A 179 -14.39 -7.87 -13.15
N PHE A 180 -13.34 -8.01 -12.36
CA PHE A 180 -12.13 -7.19 -12.46
C PHE A 180 -10.89 -7.98 -12.07
N CYS A 181 -9.74 -7.52 -12.55
CA CYS A 181 -8.44 -8.05 -12.18
C CYS A 181 -7.40 -6.94 -12.23
N LEU A 182 -6.52 -6.87 -11.23
CA LEU A 182 -5.39 -5.95 -11.14
C LEU A 182 -4.15 -6.74 -10.74
N ARG A 183 -3.05 -6.57 -11.47
CA ARG A 183 -1.72 -7.07 -11.09
C ARG A 183 -0.73 -5.92 -11.05
N CYS A 184 0.05 -5.85 -9.98
CA CYS A 184 1.19 -4.94 -9.86
C CYS A 184 2.49 -5.75 -9.87
N CYS A 185 3.40 -5.44 -10.80
CA CYS A 185 4.59 -6.23 -11.08
C CYS A 185 5.88 -5.45 -10.80
N LYS A 186 6.85 -6.12 -10.16
CA LYS A 186 8.22 -5.57 -10.06
C LYS A 186 8.94 -5.63 -11.41
N ASN A 187 8.68 -6.66 -12.22
CA ASN A 187 9.19 -6.78 -13.58
C ASN A 187 8.09 -6.50 -14.59
N LYS A 188 8.37 -5.67 -15.60
CA LYS A 188 7.39 -5.32 -16.64
C LYS A 188 6.88 -6.54 -17.43
N GLY A 189 7.73 -7.55 -17.63
CA GLY A 189 7.36 -8.76 -18.38
C GLY A 189 6.28 -9.62 -17.71
N ASP A 190 6.05 -9.45 -16.41
CA ASP A 190 5.00 -10.17 -15.68
C ASP A 190 3.62 -9.47 -15.76
N CYS A 191 3.60 -8.26 -16.34
CA CYS A 191 2.42 -7.42 -16.56
C CYS A 191 2.13 -7.30 -18.08
N PRO A 192 1.23 -8.13 -18.63
CA PRO A 192 0.86 -8.07 -20.04
C PRO A 192 -0.02 -6.84 -20.39
N VAL A 193 0.62 -5.78 -20.88
CA VAL A 193 0.01 -4.47 -21.23
C VAL A 193 -0.36 -4.31 -22.72
N ASN A 194 -0.50 -5.41 -23.45
CA ASN A 194 -0.76 -5.41 -24.90
C ASN A 194 -1.86 -6.40 -25.28
N LYS A 195 -2.80 -6.61 -24.36
CA LYS A 195 -3.86 -7.63 -24.44
C LYS A 195 -5.21 -7.08 -23.94
N SER A 196 -5.49 -5.80 -24.22
CA SER A 196 -6.62 -5.06 -23.65
C SER A 196 -8.00 -5.70 -23.89
N GLU A 197 -8.19 -6.37 -25.02
CA GLU A 197 -9.48 -6.98 -25.42
C GLU A 197 -9.64 -8.45 -24.97
N TYR A 198 -8.62 -9.06 -24.37
CA TYR A 198 -8.62 -10.51 -24.08
C TYR A 198 -9.31 -10.86 -22.75
N GLY A 199 -9.63 -9.86 -21.92
CA GLY A 199 -10.34 -10.05 -20.66
C GLY A 199 -9.50 -10.61 -19.52
N CYS A 200 -10.06 -10.59 -18.31
CA CYS A 200 -9.33 -10.93 -17.10
C CYS A 200 -8.85 -12.39 -17.04
N GLU A 201 -9.71 -13.34 -17.43
CA GLU A 201 -9.39 -14.77 -17.39
C GLU A 201 -8.21 -15.12 -18.29
N THR A 202 -8.12 -14.51 -19.46
CA THR A 202 -7.04 -14.77 -20.42
C THR A 202 -5.75 -14.05 -20.04
N VAL A 203 -5.84 -12.78 -19.62
CA VAL A 203 -4.67 -11.94 -19.40
C VAL A 203 -3.98 -12.23 -18.07
N LEU A 204 -4.74 -12.34 -16.98
CA LEU A 204 -4.21 -12.52 -15.63
C LEU A 204 -4.60 -13.84 -14.98
N GLY A 205 -5.66 -14.51 -15.48
CA GLY A 205 -6.24 -15.67 -14.81
C GLY A 205 -6.72 -15.34 -13.41
N GLY A 206 -6.88 -16.35 -12.55
CA GLY A 206 -7.28 -16.18 -11.15
C GLY A 206 -8.68 -16.68 -10.86
N GLU A 207 -9.21 -16.28 -9.70
CA GLU A 207 -10.52 -16.70 -9.19
C GLU A 207 -11.47 -15.50 -9.09
N TYR A 208 -12.73 -15.67 -9.51
CA TYR A 208 -13.72 -14.61 -9.69
C TYR A 208 -15.07 -14.97 -9.01
#